data_AF-A0AAP8NKF7-F1
#
_entry.id   AF-A0AAP8NKF7-F1
#
_cell.length_a   1.000
_cell.length_b   1.000
_cell.length_c   1.000
_cell.angle_alpha   90.00
_cell.angle_beta   90.00
_cell.angle_gamma   90.00
#
_symmetry.space_group_name_H-M   'P 1'
#
loop_
_entity.id
_entity.type
_entity.pdbx_description
1 polymer ?
#
loop_
_entity_poly.entity_id
_entity_poly.type
_entity_poly.pdbx_seq_one_letter_code
_entity_poly.pdbx_strand_id
1 'polypeptide(L)'
;MYSTNTNNQQDRGRQAPNVKPAPKGGQTMKDMFTATPAEREIIERIAKRAVALYRKYGNTDVDEMDIQMDLEACHCNGCPLRLADMEQADAFNLMHDVTGINMHLNRNTGELSKRFLPRFFDASKEGRRHE
;
A
#
# COMPACT_ATOMS: atom_id res chain seq x y z
N MET A 1 67.84 -45.76 -14.18
CA MET A 1 66.90 -45.77 -15.32
C MET A 1 66.51 -44.34 -15.60
N TYR A 2 66.83 -43.86 -16.80
CA TYR A 2 66.64 -42.49 -17.25
C TYR A 2 65.22 -42.25 -17.77
N SER A 3 64.80 -41.00 -17.64
CA SER A 3 63.57 -40.37 -18.13
C SER A 3 63.29 -40.61 -19.62
N THR A 4 62.02 -40.73 -20.02
CA THR A 4 61.42 -40.03 -21.18
C THR A 4 59.89 -40.22 -21.25
N ASN A 5 59.20 -39.13 -20.93
CA ASN A 5 58.10 -38.47 -21.66
C ASN A 5 57.32 -39.25 -22.75
N THR A 6 55.99 -39.30 -22.66
CA THR A 6 54.99 -38.62 -23.55
C THR A 6 53.63 -39.34 -23.48
N ASN A 7 52.55 -38.64 -23.11
CA ASN A 7 51.55 -38.21 -24.11
C ASN A 7 50.49 -37.28 -23.53
N ASN A 8 50.35 -36.17 -24.24
CA ASN A 8 49.51 -35.03 -23.98
C ASN A 8 48.22 -35.23 -24.78
N GLN A 9 47.07 -35.40 -24.10
CA GLN A 9 45.78 -35.26 -24.78
C GLN A 9 44.93 -34.27 -23.99
N GLN A 10 44.92 -33.06 -24.55
CA GLN A 10 44.03 -31.96 -24.21
C GLN A 10 42.59 -32.43 -24.36
N ASP A 11 41.82 -32.50 -23.27
CA ASP A 11 40.37 -32.42 -23.37
C ASP A 11 39.89 -31.06 -22.87
N ARG A 12 39.12 -30.44 -23.73
CA ARG A 12 38.82 -29.02 -23.79
C ARG A 12 37.87 -28.68 -22.65
N GLY A 13 38.27 -27.69 -21.84
CA GLY A 13 37.39 -27.07 -20.87
C GLY A 13 36.11 -26.57 -21.54
N ARG A 14 34.98 -27.20 -21.26
CA ARG A 14 33.66 -26.60 -21.47
C ARG A 14 33.54 -25.45 -20.48
N GLN A 15 33.75 -24.22 -20.95
CA GLN A 15 33.33 -23.04 -20.20
C GLN A 15 31.82 -23.15 -20.00
N ALA A 16 31.39 -23.16 -18.73
CA ALA A 16 29.99 -23.01 -18.40
C ALA A 16 29.47 -21.69 -19.00
N PRO A 17 28.25 -21.64 -19.54
CA PRO A 17 27.69 -20.39 -20.05
C PRO A 17 27.67 -19.36 -18.93
N ASN A 18 28.15 -18.16 -19.22
CA ASN A 18 28.12 -17.00 -18.32
C ASN A 18 26.66 -16.61 -18.07
N VAL A 19 26.00 -17.26 -17.11
CA VAL A 19 24.66 -16.91 -16.65
C VAL A 19 24.80 -15.63 -15.83
N LYS A 20 24.30 -14.52 -16.36
CA LYS A 20 24.19 -13.27 -15.61
C LYS A 20 23.43 -13.55 -14.31
N PRO A 21 23.92 -13.10 -13.14
CA PRO A 21 23.20 -13.31 -11.90
C PRO A 21 21.81 -12.68 -12.01
N ALA A 22 20.79 -13.41 -11.56
CA ALA A 22 19.41 -12.94 -11.49
C ALA A 22 19.37 -11.58 -10.75
N PRO A 23 18.51 -10.64 -11.18
CA PRO A 23 18.40 -9.34 -10.53
C PRO A 23 18.08 -9.55 -9.04
N LYS A 24 19.00 -9.12 -8.16
CA LYS A 24 18.78 -9.05 -6.72
C LYS A 24 17.88 -7.86 -6.43
N GLY A 25 16.59 -8.04 -6.63
CA GLY A 25 15.58 -7.03 -6.38
C GLY A 25 14.26 -7.69 -6.03
N GLY A 26 14.24 -8.45 -4.93
CA GLY A 26 12.98 -8.81 -4.30
C GLY A 26 12.39 -7.53 -3.75
N GLN A 27 11.36 -6.98 -4.40
CA GLN A 27 10.49 -6.00 -3.75
C GLN A 27 9.93 -6.70 -2.51
N THR A 28 10.40 -6.29 -1.33
CA THR A 28 9.77 -6.66 -0.07
C THR A 28 8.31 -6.21 -0.14
N MET A 29 7.36 -7.13 0.01
CA MET A 29 5.94 -6.78 0.08
C MET A 29 5.76 -5.74 1.19
N LYS A 30 5.28 -4.55 0.83
CA LYS A 30 4.97 -3.49 1.79
C LYS A 30 3.70 -3.88 2.53
N ASP A 31 3.72 -3.88 3.85
CA ASP A 31 2.50 -3.99 4.65
C ASP A 31 1.68 -2.70 4.48
N MET A 32 0.48 -2.84 3.92
CA MET A 32 -0.40 -1.71 3.61
C MET A 32 -1.28 -1.31 4.81
N PHE A 33 -1.37 -2.16 5.84
CA PHE A 33 -2.34 -2.04 6.94
C PHE A 33 -1.61 -1.97 8.29
N THR A 34 -0.93 -0.84 8.50
CA THR A 34 -0.07 -0.62 9.67
C THR A 34 -0.70 0.28 10.73
N ALA A 35 -2.01 0.55 10.64
CA ALA A 35 -2.69 1.41 11.59
C ALA A 35 -2.70 0.76 12.98
N THR A 36 -2.45 1.57 14.00
CA THR A 36 -2.52 1.11 15.38
C THR A 36 -3.93 0.62 15.72
N PRO A 37 -4.11 -0.25 16.74
CA PRO A 37 -5.45 -0.68 17.16
C PRO A 37 -6.40 0.50 17.43
N ALA A 38 -5.92 1.57 18.07
CA ALA A 38 -6.71 2.77 18.33
C ALA A 38 -7.12 3.52 17.05
N GLU A 39 -6.23 3.61 16.06
CA GLU A 39 -6.56 4.21 14.76
C GLU A 39 -7.59 3.36 14.01
N ARG A 40 -7.46 2.02 14.04
CA ARG A 40 -8.42 1.11 13.43
C ARG A 40 -9.81 1.21 14.04
N GLU A 41 -9.91 1.39 15.36
CA GLU A 41 -11.20 1.64 16.01
C GLU A 41 -11.86 2.94 15.53
N ILE A 42 -11.08 4.00 15.29
CA ILE A 42 -11.61 5.24 14.71
C ILE A 42 -12.05 5.02 13.26
N ILE A 43 -11.23 4.34 12.47
CA ILE A 43 -11.53 4.02 11.06
C ILE A 43 -12.82 3.21 10.94
N GLU A 44 -13.03 2.21 11.80
CA GLU A 44 -14.26 1.41 11.84
C GLU A 44 -15.49 2.29 12.07
N ARG A 45 -15.43 3.23 13.02
CA ARG A 45 -16.54 4.17 13.30
C ARG A 45 -16.81 5.10 12.12
N ILE A 46 -15.75 5.58 11.44
CA ILE A 46 -15.86 6.37 10.21
C ILE A 46 -16.53 5.54 9.11
N ALA A 47 -16.10 4.30 8.89
CA ALA A 47 -16.63 3.41 7.87
C ALA A 47 -18.12 3.11 8.08
N LYS A 48 -18.51 2.73 9.31
CA LYS A 48 -19.92 2.54 9.70
C LYS A 48 -20.79 3.75 9.39
N ARG A 49 -20.28 4.93 9.73
CA ARG A 49 -20.97 6.20 9.50
C ARG A 49 -21.09 6.51 8.00
N ALA A 50 -20.06 6.25 7.22
CA ALA A 50 -20.09 6.42 5.76
C ALA A 50 -21.08 5.46 5.08
N VAL A 51 -21.08 4.18 5.46
CA VAL A 51 -22.07 3.19 4.98
C VAL A 51 -23.51 3.66 5.24
N ALA A 52 -23.79 4.14 6.44
CA ALA A 52 -25.11 4.67 6.78
C ALA A 52 -25.50 5.86 5.89
N LEU A 53 -24.56 6.76 5.56
CA LEU A 53 -24.79 7.88 4.67
C LEU A 53 -25.01 7.45 3.21
N TYR A 54 -24.16 6.56 2.67
CA TYR A 54 -24.36 6.00 1.34
C TYR A 54 -25.74 5.36 1.18
N ARG A 55 -26.14 4.51 2.14
CA ARG A 55 -27.45 3.86 2.16
C ARG A 55 -28.58 4.89 2.22
N LYS A 56 -28.44 5.93 3.05
CA LYS A 56 -29.41 7.03 3.15
C LYS A 56 -29.59 7.77 1.82
N TYR A 57 -28.54 7.91 1.02
CA TYR A 57 -28.58 8.60 -0.28
C TYR A 57 -28.78 7.67 -1.48
N GLY A 58 -29.12 6.39 -1.24
CA GLY A 58 -29.57 5.45 -2.27
C GLY A 58 -28.49 4.50 -2.82
N ASN A 59 -27.27 4.51 -2.28
CA ASN A 59 -26.26 3.51 -2.62
C ASN A 59 -26.24 2.40 -1.56
N THR A 60 -26.84 1.25 -1.87
CA THR A 60 -26.98 0.11 -0.95
C THR A 60 -25.88 -0.92 -1.06
N ASP A 61 -25.08 -0.88 -2.14
CA ASP A 61 -24.11 -1.94 -2.47
C ASP A 61 -22.73 -1.69 -1.85
N VAL A 62 -22.64 -0.68 -0.98
CA VAL A 62 -21.41 -0.36 -0.24
C VAL A 62 -21.19 -1.35 0.90
N ASP A 63 -19.97 -1.84 0.99
CA ASP A 63 -19.51 -2.70 2.07
C ASP A 63 -18.67 -1.91 3.09
N GLU A 64 -18.87 -2.22 4.37
CA GLU A 64 -18.16 -1.56 5.47
C GLU A 64 -16.68 -1.91 5.49
N MET A 65 -16.34 -3.17 5.24
CA MET A 65 -14.96 -3.65 5.23
C MET A 65 -14.18 -3.00 4.10
N ASP A 66 -14.77 -2.87 2.92
CA ASP A 66 -14.13 -2.17 1.79
C ASP A 66 -13.78 -0.72 2.15
N ILE A 67 -14.70 0.01 2.77
CA ILE A 67 -14.45 1.40 3.19
C ILE A 67 -13.39 1.46 4.29
N GLN A 68 -13.45 0.56 5.28
CA GLN A 68 -12.45 0.48 6.34
C GLN A 68 -11.05 0.21 5.77
N MET A 69 -10.92 -0.75 4.86
CA MET A 69 -9.66 -1.09 4.21
C MET A 69 -9.13 0.05 3.34
N ASP A 70 -9.99 0.72 2.57
CA ASP A 70 -9.59 1.86 1.74
C ASP A 70 -9.10 3.04 2.60
N LEU A 71 -9.76 3.33 3.73
CA LEU A 71 -9.36 4.37 4.68
C LEU A 71 -8.03 4.06 5.35
N GLU A 72 -7.84 2.82 5.81
CA GLU A 72 -6.59 2.38 6.43
C GLU A 72 -5.43 2.42 5.44
N ALA A 73 -5.64 1.89 4.23
CA ALA A 73 -4.65 1.92 3.16
C ALA A 73 -4.26 3.37 2.83
N CYS A 74 -5.21 4.28 2.64
CA CYS A 74 -4.93 5.69 2.44
C CYS A 74 -4.08 6.28 3.58
N HIS A 75 -4.50 6.05 4.82
CA HIS A 75 -3.85 6.58 6.02
C HIS A 75 -2.40 6.11 6.17
N CYS A 76 -2.15 4.83 5.94
CA CYS A 76 -0.85 4.18 6.13
C CYS A 76 0.10 4.34 4.93
N ASN A 77 -0.40 4.72 3.75
CA ASN A 77 0.38 4.70 2.52
C ASN A 77 0.45 6.07 1.84
N GLY A 78 1.00 7.06 2.56
CA GLY A 78 1.41 8.34 1.98
C GLY A 78 0.37 9.45 2.06
N CYS A 79 -0.83 9.18 2.60
CA CYS A 79 -1.85 10.19 2.86
C CYS A 79 -2.42 10.06 4.28
N PRO A 80 -1.62 10.37 5.33
CA PRO A 80 -2.09 10.35 6.70
C PRO A 80 -3.34 11.22 6.87
N LEU A 81 -4.31 10.70 7.60
CA LEU A 81 -5.59 11.34 7.86
C LEU A 81 -5.68 11.82 9.31
N ARG A 82 -6.29 12.98 9.54
CA ARG A 82 -6.73 13.46 10.85
C ARG A 82 -7.99 12.69 11.26
N LEU A 83 -7.80 11.44 11.67
CA LEU A 83 -8.89 10.49 11.91
C LEU A 83 -9.92 11.01 12.94
N ALA A 84 -9.46 11.64 14.03
CA ALA A 84 -10.36 12.23 15.02
C ALA A 84 -11.24 13.36 14.44
N ASP A 85 -10.67 14.23 13.60
CA ASP A 85 -11.44 15.31 12.97
C ASP A 85 -12.41 14.76 11.92
N MET A 86 -11.97 13.77 11.15
CA MET A 86 -12.80 13.09 10.14
C MET A 86 -13.98 12.36 10.77
N GLU A 87 -13.79 11.73 11.93
CA GLU A 87 -14.86 11.08 12.71
C GLU A 87 -15.98 12.07 13.07
N GLN A 88 -15.61 13.31 13.42
CA GLN A 88 -16.53 14.37 13.83
C GLN A 88 -17.01 15.27 12.68
N ALA A 89 -16.51 15.05 11.45
CA ALA A 89 -16.85 15.85 10.28
C ALA A 89 -18.36 15.90 10.02
N ASP A 90 -18.91 16.93 9.38
CA ASP A 90 -20.28 16.87 8.86
C ASP A 90 -20.41 15.83 7.71
N ALA A 91 -21.65 15.52 7.34
CA ALA A 91 -21.92 14.50 6.32
C ALA A 91 -21.33 14.83 4.95
N PHE A 92 -21.29 16.11 4.56
CA PHE A 92 -20.79 16.52 3.24
C PHE A 92 -19.26 16.36 3.17
N ASN A 93 -18.56 16.82 4.19
CA ASN A 93 -17.11 16.68 4.27
C ASN A 93 -16.67 15.22 4.41
N LEU A 94 -17.36 14.42 5.22
CA LEU A 94 -17.08 12.99 5.35
C LEU A 94 -17.27 12.26 4.01
N MET A 95 -18.40 12.47 3.35
CA MET A 95 -18.73 11.76 2.10
C MET A 95 -17.81 12.18 0.95
N HIS A 96 -17.40 13.45 0.87
CA HIS A 96 -16.41 13.90 -0.10
C HIS A 96 -15.12 13.09 0.02
N ASP A 97 -14.58 12.97 1.23
CA ASP A 97 -13.31 12.30 1.44
C ASP A 97 -13.42 10.79 1.27
N VAL A 98 -14.42 10.13 1.85
CA VAL A 98 -14.59 8.67 1.69
C VAL A 98 -14.81 8.29 0.22
N THR A 99 -15.69 9.00 -0.49
CA THR A 99 -15.95 8.72 -1.91
C THR A 99 -14.70 9.00 -2.75
N GLY A 100 -14.02 10.11 -2.48
CA GLY A 100 -12.80 10.46 -3.19
C GLY A 100 -11.68 9.45 -2.96
N ILE A 101 -11.52 8.94 -1.73
CA ILE A 101 -10.55 7.89 -1.42
C ILE A 101 -10.88 6.62 -2.19
N ASN A 102 -12.11 6.11 -2.07
CA ASN A 102 -12.54 4.90 -2.76
C ASN A 102 -12.31 4.96 -4.28
N MET A 103 -12.54 6.12 -4.90
CA MET A 103 -12.35 6.32 -6.34
C MET A 103 -10.90 6.48 -6.79
N HIS A 104 -10.01 7.01 -5.94
CA HIS A 104 -8.65 7.42 -6.33
C HIS A 104 -7.54 6.58 -5.71
N LEU A 105 -7.87 5.63 -4.83
CA LEU A 105 -6.92 4.73 -4.19
C LEU A 105 -6.42 3.69 -5.18
N ASN A 106 -5.10 3.59 -5.34
CA ASN A 106 -4.51 2.44 -6.00
C ASN A 106 -4.39 1.28 -5.02
N ARG A 107 -5.36 0.36 -5.05
CA ARG A 107 -5.45 -0.80 -4.14
C ARG A 107 -4.25 -1.76 -4.19
N ASN A 108 -3.40 -1.70 -5.23
CA ASN A 108 -2.16 -2.49 -5.26
C ASN A 108 -1.03 -1.87 -4.42
N THR A 109 -1.14 -0.58 -4.07
CA THR A 109 -0.08 0.20 -3.43
C THR A 109 -0.53 0.91 -2.15
N GLY A 110 -1.84 1.09 -1.95
CA GLY A 110 -2.42 1.92 -0.90
C GLY A 110 -2.29 3.43 -1.14
N GLU A 111 -1.62 3.87 -2.20
CA GLU A 111 -1.39 5.29 -2.45
C GLU A 111 -2.57 5.93 -3.20
N LEU A 112 -2.89 7.17 -2.84
CA LEU A 112 -3.85 7.99 -3.57
C LEU A 112 -3.25 8.57 -4.85
N SER A 113 -4.05 8.63 -5.92
CA SER A 113 -3.66 9.36 -7.12
C SER A 113 -3.42 10.85 -6.81
N LYS A 114 -2.41 11.45 -7.45
CA LYS A 114 -2.00 12.86 -7.21
C LYS A 114 -3.06 13.93 -7.56
N ARG A 115 -4.24 13.55 -8.07
CA ARG A 115 -5.31 14.47 -8.44
C ARG A 115 -6.36 14.66 -7.36
N PHE A 116 -6.26 13.91 -6.26
CA PHE A 116 -7.17 13.99 -5.15
C PHE A 116 -6.39 14.05 -3.83
N LEU A 117 -6.76 14.99 -2.98
CA LEU A 117 -6.24 15.10 -1.61
C LEU A 117 -7.45 15.25 -0.67
N PRO A 118 -7.62 14.33 0.31
CA PRO A 118 -8.67 14.43 1.31
C PRO A 118 -8.60 15.76 2.07
N ARG A 119 -9.75 16.34 2.41
CA ARG A 119 -9.84 17.53 3.29
C ARG A 119 -9.30 17.25 4.69
N PHE A 120 -9.41 16.00 5.14
CA PHE A 120 -8.85 15.53 6.41
C PHE A 120 -7.41 15.05 6.31
N PHE A 121 -6.68 15.36 5.23
CA PHE A 121 -5.24 15.12 5.17
C PHE A 121 -4.50 15.82 6.32
N ASP A 122 -3.57 15.09 6.95
CA ASP A 122 -2.69 15.58 8.00
C ASP A 122 -1.33 16.01 7.41
N ALA A 123 -1.26 17.27 6.97
CA ALA A 123 -0.04 17.86 6.44
C ALA A 123 1.12 17.86 7.44
N SER A 124 0.85 17.75 8.75
CA SER A 124 1.92 17.70 9.76
C SER A 124 2.67 16.36 9.76
N LYS A 125 2.06 15.30 9.21
CA LYS A 125 2.64 13.96 9.09
C LYS A 125 3.24 13.69 7.71
N GLU A 126 3.14 14.64 6.78
CA GLU A 126 3.79 14.53 5.46
C GLU A 126 5.31 14.49 5.62
N GLY A 127 5.95 13.43 5.12
CA GLY A 127 7.42 13.26 5.17
C GLY A 127 7.96 12.50 6.39
N ARG A 128 7.15 12.19 7.41
CA ARG A 128 7.52 11.25 8.48
C ARG A 128 7.24 9.82 8.01
N ARG A 129 8.19 9.20 7.32
CA ARG A 129 8.15 7.74 7.12
C ARG A 129 8.26 7.11 8.50
N HIS A 130 7.32 6.25 8.87
CA HIS A 130 7.52 5.36 10.02
C HIS A 130 8.78 4.54 9.73
N GLU A 131 9.87 4.87 10.43
CA GLU A 131 11.10 4.07 10.48
C GLU A 131 10.88 2.79 11.28
#